data_AF-A0A7V1ZHN5-F1
#
_entry.id   AF-A0A7V1ZHN5-F1
#
_cell.length_a   1.000
_cell.length_b   1.000
_cell.length_c   1.000
_cell.angle_alpha   90.00
_cell.angle_beta   90.00
_cell.angle_gamma   90.00
#
_symmetry.space_group_name_H-M   'P 1'
#
loop_
_entity.id
_entity.type
_entity.pdbx_description
1 polymer ?
#
loop_
_entity_poly.entity_id
_entity_poly.type
_entity_poly.pdbx_seq_one_letter_code
_entity_poly.pdbx_strand_id
1 'polypeptide(L)'
;LPAPIFTPATKEETGHDQNISFDRMVELVGGELAEKLRDLSLAIYRQAAAYARERGIIIADTKFEFGLDEQGQVVWADEALTPDSSRFWPVEHYQPGGNPPSYDKQFVRDFLEGCGWDKNPPAPELPEEVVEGTRARYLEAYAKLTGQVLRI
;
A
#
# COMPACT_ATOMS: atom_id res chain seq x y z
N LEU A 1 2.58 -10.96 -11.97
CA LEU A 1 1.27 -11.11 -12.66
C LEU A 1 1.39 -10.56 -14.07
N PRO A 2 0.62 -11.07 -15.06
CA PRO A 2 0.65 -10.55 -16.44
C PRO A 2 0.05 -9.13 -16.55
N ALA A 3 -0.88 -8.78 -15.66
CA ALA A 3 -1.44 -7.45 -15.52
C ALA A 3 -1.83 -7.20 -14.04
N PRO A 4 -1.99 -5.93 -13.62
CA PRO A 4 -2.53 -5.62 -12.30
C PRO A 4 -3.97 -6.10 -12.18
N ILE A 5 -4.32 -6.60 -11.00
CA ILE A 5 -5.65 -7.11 -10.68
C ILE A 5 -6.28 -6.26 -9.58
N PHE A 6 -7.60 -6.21 -9.55
CA PHE A 6 -8.35 -5.54 -8.50
C PHE A 6 -8.83 -6.58 -7.48
N THR A 7 -8.40 -6.44 -6.23
CA THR A 7 -8.70 -7.36 -5.13
C THR A 7 -9.36 -6.59 -3.99
N PRO A 8 -10.71 -6.48 -3.99
CA PRO A 8 -11.41 -5.70 -2.98
C PRO A 8 -11.38 -6.40 -1.62
N ALA A 9 -11.48 -5.60 -0.55
CA ALA A 9 -11.65 -6.08 0.81
C ALA A 9 -12.74 -5.29 1.52
N THR A 10 -13.45 -5.91 2.47
CA THR A 10 -14.34 -5.19 3.38
C THR A 10 -13.54 -4.47 4.45
N LYS A 11 -14.03 -3.30 4.86
CA LYS A 11 -13.51 -2.56 6.01
C LYS A 11 -14.27 -3.03 7.24
N GLU A 12 -13.62 -3.84 8.07
CA GLU A 12 -14.25 -4.37 9.28
C GLU A 12 -14.12 -3.37 10.43
N GLU A 13 -15.20 -3.15 11.20
CA GLU A 13 -15.17 -2.25 12.37
C GLU A 13 -14.25 -2.77 13.48
N THR A 14 -14.04 -4.09 13.53
CA THR A 14 -13.10 -4.74 14.44
C THR A 14 -12.38 -5.88 13.73
N GLY A 15 -11.08 -6.03 13.97
CA GLY A 15 -10.26 -7.05 13.32
C GLY A 15 -9.57 -6.54 12.06
N HIS A 16 -9.26 -7.46 11.13
CA HIS A 16 -8.60 -7.16 9.86
C HIS A 16 -9.61 -7.12 8.72
N ASP A 17 -9.33 -6.28 7.72
CA ASP A 17 -10.06 -6.25 6.45
C ASP A 17 -10.11 -7.65 5.82
N GLN A 18 -11.27 -8.04 5.29
CA GLN A 18 -11.45 -9.35 4.66
C GLN A 18 -11.45 -9.23 3.15
N ASN A 19 -10.57 -9.97 2.48
CA ASN A 19 -10.59 -10.08 1.03
C ASN A 19 -11.92 -10.69 0.57
N ILE A 20 -12.56 -10.03 -0.38
CA ILE A 20 -13.82 -10.49 -0.98
C ILE A 20 -13.68 -10.65 -2.49
N SER A 21 -14.57 -11.43 -3.10
CA SER A 21 -14.67 -11.48 -4.55
C SER A 21 -15.25 -10.17 -5.09
N PHE A 22 -15.01 -9.91 -6.38
CA PHE A 22 -15.66 -8.79 -7.07
C PHE A 22 -17.19 -8.94 -7.08
N ASP A 23 -17.71 -10.15 -7.26
CA ASP A 23 -19.15 -10.43 -7.19
C ASP A 23 -19.73 -10.05 -5.83
N ARG A 24 -19.02 -10.36 -4.74
CA ARG A 24 -19.46 -9.97 -3.40
C ARG A 24 -19.43 -8.45 -3.22
N MET A 25 -18.46 -7.75 -3.80
CA MET A 25 -18.46 -6.28 -3.80
C MET A 25 -19.67 -5.73 -4.58
N VAL A 26 -20.00 -6.30 -5.74
CA VAL A 26 -21.18 -5.93 -6.54
C VAL A 26 -22.47 -6.08 -5.74
N GLU A 27 -22.60 -7.15 -4.96
CA GLU A 27 -23.75 -7.34 -4.05
C GLU A 27 -23.83 -6.25 -2.97
N LEU A 28 -22.69 -5.77 -2.47
CA LEU A 28 -22.61 -4.81 -1.38
C LEU A 28 -22.84 -3.36 -1.83
N VAL A 29 -22.27 -2.96 -2.97
CA VAL A 29 -22.26 -1.55 -3.41
C VAL A 29 -22.99 -1.30 -4.73
N GLY A 30 -23.45 -2.35 -5.40
CA GLY A 30 -24.08 -2.29 -6.73
C GLY A 30 -23.06 -2.38 -7.88
N GLY A 31 -23.52 -2.91 -9.01
CA GLY A 31 -22.66 -3.22 -10.16
C GLY A 31 -21.96 -2.01 -10.78
N GLU A 32 -22.72 -0.94 -11.03
CA GLU A 32 -22.18 0.29 -11.65
C GLU A 32 -21.07 0.92 -10.80
N LEU A 33 -21.29 1.03 -9.49
CA LEU A 33 -20.29 1.58 -8.57
C LEU A 33 -19.08 0.65 -8.43
N ALA A 34 -19.29 -0.66 -8.31
CA ALA A 34 -18.19 -1.63 -8.23
C ALA A 34 -17.28 -1.60 -9.47
N GLU A 35 -17.86 -1.54 -10.67
CA GLU A 35 -17.10 -1.40 -11.92
C GLU A 35 -16.33 -0.09 -11.98
N LYS A 36 -16.99 1.03 -11.61
CA LYS A 36 -16.34 2.35 -11.56
C LYS A 36 -15.13 2.36 -10.61
N LEU A 37 -15.27 1.78 -9.42
CA LEU A 37 -14.19 1.68 -8.42
C LEU A 37 -13.03 0.80 -8.90
N ARG A 38 -13.33 -0.36 -9.51
CA ARG A 38 -12.31 -1.22 -10.13
C ARG A 38 -11.52 -0.47 -11.20
N ASP A 39 -12.23 0.17 -12.11
CA ASP A 39 -11.63 0.80 -13.28
C ASP A 39 -10.77 2.01 -12.88
N LEU A 40 -11.26 2.84 -11.95
CA LEU A 40 -10.47 3.94 -11.35
C LEU A 40 -9.24 3.42 -10.63
N SER A 41 -9.38 2.41 -9.76
CA SER A 41 -8.26 1.86 -8.99
C SER A 41 -7.15 1.34 -9.90
N LEU A 42 -7.51 0.59 -10.94
CA LEU A 42 -6.56 0.05 -11.90
C LEU A 42 -5.92 1.14 -12.77
N ALA A 43 -6.68 2.16 -13.17
CA ALA A 43 -6.15 3.29 -13.93
C ALA A 43 -5.10 4.08 -13.12
N ILE A 44 -5.45 4.45 -11.88
CA ILE A 44 -4.57 5.15 -10.94
C ILE A 44 -3.31 4.32 -10.67
N TYR A 45 -3.47 3.04 -10.31
CA TYR A 45 -2.34 2.15 -10.04
C TYR A 45 -1.39 2.05 -11.24
N ARG A 46 -1.91 1.84 -12.45
CA ARG A 46 -1.06 1.73 -13.66
C ARG A 46 -0.24 2.99 -13.88
N GLN A 47 -0.85 4.16 -13.75
CA GLN A 47 -0.15 5.43 -13.92
C GLN A 47 0.92 5.64 -12.85
N ALA A 48 0.59 5.39 -11.59
CA ALA A 48 1.53 5.53 -10.47
C ALA A 48 2.69 4.52 -10.55
N ALA A 49 2.39 3.26 -10.86
CA ALA A 49 3.40 2.21 -11.00
C ALA A 49 4.36 2.49 -12.16
N ALA A 50 3.87 2.99 -13.30
CA ALA A 50 4.73 3.41 -14.41
C ALA A 50 5.66 4.56 -14.00
N TYR A 51 5.09 5.60 -13.37
CA TYR A 51 5.84 6.77 -12.89
C TYR A 51 6.92 6.41 -11.85
N ALA A 52 6.59 5.56 -10.88
CA ALA A 52 7.50 5.10 -9.84
C ALA A 52 8.63 4.23 -10.40
N ARG A 53 8.32 3.40 -11.41
CA ARG A 53 9.30 2.51 -12.04
C ARG A 53 10.42 3.28 -12.72
N GLU A 54 10.10 4.39 -13.39
CA GLU A 54 11.09 5.30 -13.97
C GLU A 54 12.05 5.90 -12.91
N ARG A 55 11.64 5.90 -11.64
CA ARG A 55 12.41 6.40 -10.49
C ARG A 55 13.04 5.28 -9.65
N GLY A 56 13.04 4.06 -10.18
CA GLY A 56 13.66 2.90 -9.54
C GLY A 56 12.82 2.27 -8.44
N ILE A 57 11.52 2.54 -8.37
CA ILE A 57 10.60 1.94 -7.39
C ILE A 57 9.54 1.10 -8.10
N ILE A 58 9.32 -0.12 -7.62
CA ILE A 58 8.19 -0.97 -7.96
C ILE A 58 7.13 -0.79 -6.88
N ILE A 59 5.91 -0.41 -7.28
CA ILE A 59 4.73 -0.48 -6.41
C ILE A 59 4.12 -1.86 -6.57
N ALA A 60 4.38 -2.77 -5.63
CA ALA A 60 3.90 -4.15 -5.72
C ALA A 60 2.38 -4.24 -5.60
N ASP A 61 1.82 -3.47 -4.67
CA ASP A 61 0.39 -3.28 -4.44
C ASP A 61 0.14 -1.97 -3.68
N THR A 62 -1.11 -1.54 -3.64
CA THR A 62 -1.58 -0.34 -2.92
C THR A 62 -3.04 -0.55 -2.49
N LYS A 63 -3.42 0.08 -1.38
CA LYS A 63 -4.81 0.27 -0.97
C LYS A 63 -5.29 1.66 -1.40
N PHE A 64 -6.52 1.75 -1.89
CA PHE A 64 -7.24 3.00 -2.10
C PHE A 64 -8.53 2.99 -1.28
N GLU A 65 -8.90 4.13 -0.71
CA GLU A 65 -10.23 4.33 -0.16
C GLU A 65 -10.96 5.38 -0.98
N PHE A 66 -12.24 5.13 -1.22
CA PHE A 66 -13.12 6.04 -1.96
C PHE A 66 -14.36 6.32 -1.12
N GLY A 67 -14.81 7.56 -1.17
CA GLY A 67 -16.09 7.99 -0.65
C GLY A 67 -17.06 8.34 -1.77
N LEU A 68 -18.28 8.69 -1.38
CA LEU A 68 -19.25 9.36 -2.24
C LEU A 68 -19.50 10.76 -1.69
N ASP A 69 -19.51 11.76 -2.57
CA ASP A 69 -19.93 13.11 -2.19
C ASP A 69 -21.46 13.24 -2.10
N GLU A 70 -21.96 14.44 -1.78
CA GLU A 70 -23.39 14.74 -1.66
C GLU A 70 -24.19 14.50 -2.95
N GLN A 71 -23.52 14.47 -4.11
CA GLN A 71 -24.10 14.20 -5.42
C GLN A 71 -23.92 12.74 -5.85
N GLY A 72 -23.41 11.88 -4.97
CA GLY A 72 -23.15 10.46 -5.25
C GLY A 72 -21.96 10.23 -6.19
N GLN A 73 -21.07 11.21 -6.37
CA GLN A 73 -19.85 11.02 -7.17
C GLN A 73 -18.74 10.38 -6.35
N VAL A 74 -18.00 9.50 -6.99
CA VAL A 74 -16.83 8.85 -6.41
C VAL A 74 -15.75 9.90 -6.18
N VAL A 75 -15.33 10.03 -4.93
CA VAL A 75 -14.23 10.89 -4.51
C VAL A 75 -13.14 10.05 -3.86
N TRP A 76 -11.89 10.44 -4.08
CA TRP A 76 -10.75 9.85 -3.38
C TRP A 76 -10.82 10.23 -1.89
N ALA A 77 -10.59 9.25 -1.02
CA ALA A 77 -10.43 9.46 0.42
C ALA A 77 -9.14 8.79 0.94
N ASP A 78 -8.76 9.10 2.18
CA ASP A 78 -7.56 8.59 2.85
C ASP A 78 -6.24 8.99 2.14
N GLU A 79 -5.11 8.56 2.69
CA GLU A 79 -3.83 8.52 1.99
C GLU A 79 -3.82 7.46 0.89
N ALA A 80 -2.86 7.57 -0.01
CA ALA A 80 -2.57 6.51 -0.95
C ALA A 80 -1.23 6.68 -1.66
N LEU A 81 -0.72 5.59 -2.21
CA LEU A 81 0.60 5.56 -2.84
C LEU A 81 1.68 6.11 -1.88
N THR A 82 1.49 5.82 -0.60
CA THR A 82 2.44 6.08 0.48
C THR A 82 3.08 4.75 0.90
N PRO A 83 4.25 4.76 1.57
CA PRO A 83 4.83 3.54 2.12
C PRO A 83 3.96 2.88 3.21
N ASP A 84 2.91 3.54 3.69
CA ASP A 84 1.97 2.97 4.66
C ASP A 84 0.85 2.18 4.00
N SER A 85 0.38 2.67 2.86
CA SER A 85 -0.73 2.13 2.07
C SER A 85 -0.29 1.22 0.93
N SER A 86 1.01 1.18 0.63
CA SER A 86 1.60 0.49 -0.53
C SER A 86 2.87 -0.27 -0.17
N ARG A 87 3.14 -1.35 -0.91
CA ARG A 87 4.44 -2.04 -0.86
C ARG A 87 5.39 -1.49 -1.92
N PHE A 88 6.50 -0.89 -1.49
CA PHE A 88 7.48 -0.22 -2.35
C PHE A 88 8.81 -0.96 -2.37
N TRP A 89 9.17 -1.50 -3.53
CA TRP A 89 10.41 -2.25 -3.71
C TRP A 89 11.40 -1.51 -4.60
N PRO A 90 12.70 -1.51 -4.28
CA PRO A 90 13.75 -1.06 -5.19
C PRO A 90 13.84 -1.98 -6.41
N VAL A 91 13.79 -1.39 -7.61
CA VAL A 91 13.89 -2.13 -8.88
C VAL A 91 15.18 -2.97 -8.94
N GLU A 92 16.29 -2.44 -8.42
CA GLU A 92 17.61 -3.08 -8.48
C GLU A 92 17.76 -4.34 -7.61
N HIS A 93 16.90 -4.52 -6.60
CA HIS A 93 16.97 -5.68 -5.70
C HIS A 93 15.80 -6.66 -5.88
N TYR A 94 14.81 -6.33 -6.72
CA TYR A 94 13.68 -7.21 -6.95
C TYR A 94 14.03 -8.39 -7.86
N GLN A 95 13.68 -9.59 -7.40
CA GLN A 95 13.69 -10.81 -8.21
C GLN A 95 12.39 -11.62 -7.95
N PRO A 96 11.78 -12.24 -8.99
CA PRO A 96 10.63 -13.11 -8.79
C PRO A 96 10.92 -14.21 -7.76
N GLY A 97 9.99 -14.40 -6.81
CA GLY A 97 10.13 -15.38 -5.73
C GLY A 97 10.92 -14.89 -4.50
N GLY A 98 11.45 -13.66 -4.54
CA GLY A 98 12.08 -13.03 -3.38
C GLY A 98 11.18 -12.01 -2.67
N ASN A 99 11.56 -11.65 -1.44
CA ASN A 99 11.03 -10.51 -0.70
C ASN A 99 12.17 -9.47 -0.58
N PRO A 100 12.25 -8.47 -1.48
CA PRO A 100 13.36 -7.53 -1.48
C PRO A 100 13.29 -6.60 -0.26
N PRO A 101 14.40 -5.94 0.11
CA PRO A 101 14.37 -4.87 1.10
C PRO A 101 13.34 -3.81 0.70
N SER A 102 12.34 -3.58 1.54
CA SER A 102 11.23 -2.68 1.24
C SER A 102 11.50 -1.26 1.74
N TYR A 103 10.90 -0.26 1.07
CA TYR A 103 10.90 1.14 1.52
C TYR A 103 9.79 1.46 2.53
N ASP A 104 9.01 0.46 2.92
CA ASP A 104 7.77 0.59 3.67
C ASP A 104 7.84 -0.09 5.05
N LYS A 105 6.67 -0.26 5.67
CA LYS A 105 6.46 -0.94 6.96
C LYS A 105 7.09 -2.33 7.07
N GLN A 106 7.51 -2.96 5.97
CA GLN A 106 8.13 -4.28 6.01
C GLN A 106 9.37 -4.31 6.92
N PHE A 107 10.15 -3.23 7.01
CA PHE A 107 11.33 -3.21 7.89
C PHE A 107 10.95 -3.37 9.38
N VAL A 108 9.88 -2.71 9.82
CA VAL A 108 9.34 -2.88 11.19
C VAL A 108 8.72 -4.26 11.36
N ARG A 109 7.99 -4.76 10.34
CA ARG A 109 7.38 -6.09 10.38
C ARG A 109 8.42 -7.20 10.52
N ASP A 110 9.51 -7.12 9.75
CA ASP A 110 10.61 -8.09 9.79
C ASP A 110 11.26 -8.10 11.18
N PHE A 111 11.46 -6.93 11.80
CA PHE A 111 11.94 -6.84 13.17
C PHE A 111 10.98 -7.50 14.17
N LEU A 112 9.68 -7.19 14.08
CA LEU A 112 8.66 -7.73 14.98
C LEU A 112 8.50 -9.26 14.84
N GLU A 113 8.67 -9.78 13.63
CA GLU A 113 8.68 -11.23 13.38
C GLU A 113 9.94 -11.91 13.93
N GLY A 114 11.09 -11.23 13.90
CA GLY A 114 12.37 -11.75 14.39
C GLY A 114 12.59 -11.64 15.90
N CYS A 115 11.90 -10.72 16.59
CA CYS A 115 12.12 -10.46 18.02
C CYS A 115 11.34 -11.40 18.96
N GLY A 116 10.55 -12.33 18.40
CA GLY A 116 9.80 -13.33 19.18
C GLY A 116 8.49 -12.81 19.78
N TRP A 117 7.98 -11.68 19.31
CA TRP A 117 6.68 -11.15 19.74
C TRP A 117 5.53 -12.05 19.24
N ASP A 118 4.58 -12.36 20.13
CA ASP A 118 3.45 -13.26 19.86
C ASP A 118 2.27 -12.58 19.13
N LYS A 119 2.46 -11.32 18.73
CA LYS A 119 1.46 -10.46 18.07
C LYS A 119 0.30 -10.05 18.98
N ASN A 120 0.41 -10.24 20.29
CA ASN A 120 -0.54 -9.73 21.27
C ASN A 120 -0.04 -8.45 21.96
N PRO A 121 -0.92 -7.47 22.23
CA PRO A 121 -0.52 -6.27 22.96
C PRO A 121 0.02 -6.56 24.38
N PRO A 122 0.98 -5.77 24.89
CA PRO A 122 1.66 -4.69 24.19
C PRO A 122 2.74 -5.19 23.20
N ALA A 123 2.91 -4.48 22.10
CA ALA A 123 4.06 -4.67 21.22
C ALA A 123 5.35 -4.23 21.92
N PRO A 124 6.51 -4.86 21.63
CA PRO A 124 7.79 -4.43 22.16
C PRO A 124 8.17 -3.03 21.65
N GLU A 125 8.95 -2.30 22.44
CA GLU A 125 9.55 -1.06 21.98
C GLU A 125 10.51 -1.32 20.81
N LEU A 126 10.49 -0.42 19.82
CA LEU A 126 11.37 -0.51 18.67
C LEU A 126 12.75 0.06 19.03
N PRO A 127 13.85 -0.69 18.81
CA PRO A 127 15.20 -0.16 18.93
C PRO A 127 15.42 1.06 18.03
N GLU A 128 16.32 1.96 18.45
CA GLU A 128 16.64 3.20 17.70
C GLU A 128 17.07 2.90 16.25
N GLU A 129 17.80 1.82 16.01
CA GLU A 129 18.20 1.38 14.66
C GLU A 129 17.00 1.05 13.76
N VAL A 130 15.92 0.50 14.34
CA VAL A 130 14.70 0.17 13.59
C VAL A 130 13.93 1.45 13.27
N VAL A 131 13.88 2.39 14.22
CA VAL A 131 13.24 3.70 14.05
C VAL A 131 13.96 4.50 12.96
N GLU A 132 15.26 4.69 13.07
CA GLU A 132 16.06 5.45 12.10
C GLU A 132 16.09 4.75 10.74
N GLY A 133 16.20 3.42 10.71
CA GLY A 133 16.15 2.66 9.47
C GLY A 133 14.79 2.74 8.77
N THR A 134 13.69 2.83 9.51
CA THR A 134 12.35 3.07 8.96
C THR A 134 12.27 4.49 8.40
N ARG A 135 12.68 5.50 9.18
CA ARG A 135 12.67 6.90 8.76
C ARG A 135 13.49 7.13 7.48
N ALA A 136 14.69 6.57 7.40
CA ALA A 136 15.56 6.70 6.24
C ALA A 136 14.90 6.17 4.96
N ARG A 137 14.22 5.03 5.03
CA ARG A 137 13.50 4.43 3.89
C ARG A 137 12.35 5.30 3.39
N TYR A 138 11.57 5.89 4.30
CA TYR A 138 10.47 6.80 3.95
C TYR A 138 11.00 8.05 3.25
N LEU A 139 12.09 8.63 3.77
CA LEU A 139 12.75 9.79 3.15
C LEU A 139 13.33 9.46 1.77
N GLU A 140 13.93 8.28 1.61
CA GLU A 140 14.45 7.83 0.33
C GLU A 140 13.34 7.63 -0.71
N ALA A 141 12.25 6.96 -0.35
CA ALA A 141 11.09 6.79 -1.22
C ALA A 141 10.48 8.14 -1.62
N TYR A 142 10.30 9.05 -0.65
CA TYR A 142 9.84 10.40 -0.92
C TYR A 142 10.76 11.12 -1.92
N ALA A 143 12.08 11.08 -1.69
CA ALA A 143 13.05 11.76 -2.53
C ALA A 143 13.09 11.20 -3.96
N LYS A 144 13.04 9.88 -4.12
CA LYS A 144 12.96 9.23 -5.44
C LYS A 144 11.69 9.60 -6.18
N LEU A 145 10.53 9.56 -5.51
CA LEU A 145 9.23 9.79 -6.14
C LEU A 145 9.00 11.26 -6.50
N THR A 146 9.41 12.19 -5.63
CA THR A 146 9.12 13.62 -5.78
C THR A 146 10.27 14.41 -6.41
N GLY A 147 11.50 13.88 -6.36
CA GLY A 147 12.72 14.63 -6.69
C GLY A 147 13.09 15.69 -5.64
N GLN A 148 12.46 15.68 -4.46
CA GLN A 148 12.66 16.66 -3.41
C GLN A 148 13.23 16.02 -2.14
N VAL A 149 14.01 16.77 -1.37
CA VAL A 149 14.45 16.33 -0.04
C VAL A 149 13.49 16.91 1.00
N LEU A 150 12.81 16.03 1.74
CA LEU A 150 11.96 16.46 2.84
C LEU A 150 12.84 16.96 3.99
N ARG A 151 12.66 18.22 4.39
CA ARG A 151 13.32 18.80 5.56
C ARG A 151 12.37 18.69 6.75
N ILE A 152 12.81 17.97 7.77
CA ILE A 152 12.10 17.74 9.04
C ILE A 152 12.98 18.21 10.19
#